data_AF-A0A430UI35-F1
#
_entry.id   AF-A0A430UI35-F1
#
_cell.length_a   1.000
_cell.length_b   1.000
_cell.length_c   1.000
_cell.angle_alpha   90.00
_cell.angle_beta   90.00
_cell.angle_gamma   90.00
#
_symmetry.space_group_name_H-M   'P 1'
#
loop_
_entity.id
_entity.type
_entity.pdbx_description
1 polymer ?
#
loop_
_entity_poly.entity_id
_entity_poly.type
_entity_poly.pdbx_seq_one_letter_code
_entity_poly.pdbx_strand_id
1 'polypeptide(L)' 'MERWGTPRLLTVQEARMAVGPDRLSRHLAYALARVAGVRVGKRLLVPSRVVEDLLDGRLPPEVLEAVHREARKLGGKA' A
#
# COMPACT_ATOMS: atom_id res chain seq x y z
N MET A 1 3.46 -14.60 21.94
CA MET A 1 2.42 -13.85 22.64
C MET A 1 1.59 -13.15 21.58
N GLU A 2 0.43 -13.70 21.28
CA GLU A 2 -0.46 -13.22 20.22
C GLU A 2 -1.15 -11.94 20.71
N ARG A 3 -0.62 -10.78 20.32
CA ARG A 3 -1.35 -9.52 20.50
C ARG A 3 -2.38 -9.46 19.39
N TRP A 4 -3.64 -9.68 19.73
CA TRP A 4 -4.78 -9.16 18.96
C TRP A 4 -4.80 -7.63 19.11
N GLY A 5 -3.73 -6.98 18.67
CA GLY A 5 -3.64 -5.54 18.55
C GLY A 5 -4.36 -5.13 17.28
N THR A 6 -5.22 -4.13 17.37
CA THR A 6 -5.87 -3.53 16.19
C THR A 6 -4.80 -3.26 15.13
N PRO A 7 -4.92 -3.82 13.91
CA PRO A 7 -3.91 -3.62 12.88
C PRO A 7 -3.75 -2.12 12.64
N ARG A 8 -2.55 -1.60 12.87
CA ARG A 8 -2.27 -0.18 12.70
C ARG A 8 -2.47 0.15 11.23
N LEU A 9 -3.43 1.03 10.95
CA LEU A 9 -3.74 1.51 9.60
C LEU A 9 -3.01 2.82 9.34
N LEU A 10 -2.39 2.92 8.17
CA LEU A 10 -1.67 4.09 7.68
C LEU A 10 -2.49 4.72 6.56
N THR A 11 -2.55 6.04 6.51
CA THR A 11 -2.96 6.74 5.29
C THR A 11 -1.98 6.45 4.15
N VAL A 12 -2.42 6.68 2.91
CA VAL A 12 -1.55 6.56 1.72
C VAL A 12 -0.29 7.42 1.85
N GLN A 13 -0.42 8.62 2.45
CA GLN A 13 0.70 9.51 2.68
C GLN A 13 1.67 8.94 3.73
N GLU A 14 1.17 8.45 4.86
CA GLU A 14 2.01 7.84 5.90
C GLU A 14 2.73 6.59 5.38
N ALA A 15 2.06 5.73 4.62
CA ALA A 15 2.68 4.57 3.98
C ALA A 15 3.80 5.00 3.01
N ARG A 16 3.57 6.06 2.21
CA ARG A 16 4.60 6.61 1.32
C ARG A 16 5.78 7.19 2.07
N MET A 17 5.56 7.87 3.19
CA MET A 17 6.63 8.39 4.01
C MET A 17 7.43 7.27 4.69
N ALA A 18 6.75 6.21 5.13
CA ALA A 18 7.41 5.05 5.74
C ALA A 18 8.32 4.29 4.75
N VAL A 19 7.89 4.13 3.49
CA VAL A 19 8.71 3.47 2.45
C VAL A 19 9.79 4.38 1.87
N GLY A 20 9.51 5.69 1.86
CA GLY A 20 10.33 6.70 1.23
C GLY A 20 9.71 7.19 -0.08
N PRO A 21 9.55 8.52 -0.27
CA PRO A 21 8.89 9.09 -1.44
C PRO A 21 9.57 8.80 -2.78
N ASP A 22 10.89 8.53 -2.74
CA ASP A 22 11.72 8.18 -3.90
C ASP A 22 11.58 6.70 -4.30
N ARG A 23 11.22 5.84 -3.34
CA ARG A 23 11.01 4.41 -3.55
C ARG A 23 9.56 4.06 -3.85
N LEU A 24 8.62 4.83 -3.31
CA LEU A 24 7.19 4.67 -3.51
C LEU A 24 6.56 5.92 -4.12
N SER A 25 6.35 5.88 -5.44
CA SER A 25 5.68 6.96 -6.15
C SER A 25 4.24 7.15 -5.66
N ARG A 26 3.67 8.33 -5.89
CA ARG A 26 2.27 8.61 -5.52
C ARG A 26 1.30 7.60 -6.14
N HIS A 27 1.46 7.29 -7.43
CA HIS A 27 0.59 6.33 -8.12
C HIS A 27 0.74 4.92 -7.56
N LEU A 28 1.97 4.49 -7.24
CA LEU A 28 2.22 3.20 -6.60
C LEU A 28 1.62 3.13 -5.20
N ALA A 29 1.74 4.20 -4.40
CA ALA A 29 1.15 4.24 -3.06
C ALA A 29 -0.38 4.11 -3.09
N TYR A 30 -1.05 4.81 -4.02
CA TYR A 30 -2.51 4.67 -4.19
C TYR A 30 -2.90 3.30 -4.75
N ALA A 31 -2.12 2.74 -5.67
CA ALA A 31 -2.35 1.40 -6.20
C ALA A 31 -2.21 0.33 -5.10
N LEU A 32 -1.16 0.41 -4.28
CA LEU A 32 -0.95 -0.46 -3.11
C LEU A 32 -2.17 -0.41 -2.18
N ALA A 33 -2.64 0.80 -1.86
CA ALA A 33 -3.80 0.97 -0.99
C ALA A 33 -5.12 0.45 -1.60
N ARG A 34 -5.24 0.41 -2.94
CA ARG A 34 -6.42 -0.15 -3.62
C ARG A 34 -6.39 -1.68 -3.71
N VAL A 35 -5.20 -2.26 -3.83
CA VAL A 35 -5.02 -3.71 -4.04
C VAL A 35 -4.90 -4.45 -2.72
N ALA A 36 -4.07 -3.96 -1.79
CA ALA A 36 -3.74 -4.63 -0.54
C ALA A 36 -4.15 -3.83 0.71
N GLY A 37 -4.72 -2.63 0.51
CA GLY A 37 -5.23 -1.81 1.59
C GLY A 37 -6.69 -2.10 1.95
N VAL A 38 -7.24 -1.26 2.82
CA VAL A 38 -8.64 -1.28 3.22
C VAL A 38 -9.29 0.07 2.95
N ARG A 39 -10.59 0.07 2.68
CA ARG A 39 -11.37 1.29 2.49
C ARG A 39 -12.28 1.53 3.69
N VAL A 40 -12.09 2.68 4.34
CA VAL A 40 -12.92 3.12 5.46
C VAL A 40 -13.68 4.37 5.02
N GLY A 41 -14.96 4.21 4.72
CA GLY A 41 -15.78 5.24 4.07
C GLY A 41 -15.16 5.66 2.73
N LYS A 42 -14.79 6.94 2.61
CA LYS A 42 -14.15 7.49 1.40
C LYS A 42 -12.61 7.42 1.43
N ARG A 43 -12.01 6.91 2.51
CA ARG A 43 -10.55 6.91 2.72
C ARG A 43 -9.94 5.55 2.40
N LEU A 44 -8.80 5.58 1.72
CA LEU A 44 -7.94 4.41 1.51
C LEU A 44 -6.87 4.40 2.58
N LEU A 45 -6.72 3.25 3.23
CA LEU A 45 -5.73 3.01 4.28
C LEU A 45 -4.94 1.75 3.94
N VAL A 46 -3.71 1.69 4.42
CA VAL A 46 -2.79 0.57 4.23
C VAL A 46 -2.49 -0.03 5.61
N PRO A 47 -2.74 -1.32 5.84
CA PRO A 47 -2.27 -1.98 7.05
C PRO A 47 -0.74 -1.88 7.17
N SER A 48 -0.24 -1.56 8.35
CA SER A 48 1.20 -1.53 8.68
C SER A 48 1.94 -2.77 8.21
N ARG A 49 1.36 -3.96 8.42
CA ARG A 49 1.92 -5.23 7.95
C ARG A 49 2.16 -5.28 6.44
N VAL A 50 1.30 -4.67 5.62
CA VAL A 50 1.49 -4.60 4.16
C VAL A 50 2.69 -3.73 3.81
N VAL A 51 2.93 -2.67 4.58
CA VAL A 51 4.12 -1.80 4.42
C VAL A 51 5.39 -2.52 4.87
N GLU A 52 5.33 -3.26 5.98
CA GLU A 52 6.42 -4.11 6.46
C GLU A 52 6.77 -5.19 5.43
N ASP A 53 5.77 -5.93 4.95
CA ASP A 53 5.97 -6.96 3.91
C ASP A 53 6.51 -6.36 2.60
N LEU A 54 6.14 -5.12 2.24
CA LEU A 54 6.72 -4.42 1.09
C LEU A 54 8.19 -4.08 1.31
N LEU A 55 8.55 -3.58 2.49
CA LEU A 55 9.93 -3.22 2.83
C LEU A 55 10.83 -4.45 2.92
N ASP A 56 10.30 -5.56 3.44
CA ASP A 56 11.00 -6.83 3.60
C ASP A 56 11.04 -7.66 2.30
N GLY A 57 10.37 -7.20 1.23
CA GLY A 57 10.29 -7.93 -0.04
C GLY A 57 9.49 -9.24 0.04
N ARG A 58 8.51 -9.30 0.96
CA ARG A 58 7.66 -10.46 1.25
C ARG A 58 6.26 -10.39 0.67
N LEU A 59 5.91 -9.29 -0.02
CA LEU A 59 4.64 -9.23 -0.73
C LEU A 59 4.57 -10.33 -1.80
N PRO A 60 3.44 -11.06 -1.88
CA PRO A 60 3.28 -12.08 -2.91
C PRO A 60 3.45 -11.49 -4.32
N PRO A 61 4.08 -12.21 -5.26
CA PRO A 61 4.30 -11.74 -6.63
C PRO A 61 3.00 -11.26 -7.31
N GLU A 62 1.90 -11.99 -7.14
CA GLU A 62 0.59 -11.66 -7.69
C GLU A 62 0.03 -10.32 -7.16
N VAL A 63 0.35 -9.97 -5.91
CA VAL A 63 -0.01 -8.69 -5.31
C VAL A 63 0.80 -7.57 -5.95
N LEU A 64 2.11 -7.75 -6.10
CA LEU A 64 2.99 -6.78 -6.75
C LEU A 64 2.58 -6.53 -8.20
N GLU A 65 2.24 -7.57 -8.96
CA GLU A 65 1.72 -7.46 -10.31
C GLU A 65 0.40 -6.68 -10.37
N ALA A 66 -0.52 -6.96 -9.45
CA ALA A 66 -1.78 -6.24 -9.36
C ALA A 66 -1.57 -4.76 -9.02
N VAL A 67 -0.64 -4.44 -8.13
CA VAL A 67 -0.25 -3.06 -7.79
C VAL A 67 0.32 -2.35 -9.01
N HIS A 68 1.26 -2.94 -9.74
CA HIS A 68 1.82 -2.34 -10.96
C HIS A 68 0.78 -2.12 -12.04
N ARG A 69 -0.14 -3.07 -12.24
CA ARG A 69 -1.27 -2.93 -13.16
C ARG A 69 -2.19 -1.78 -12.77
N GLU A 70 -2.52 -1.65 -11.48
CA GLU A 70 -3.36 -0.56 -10.99
C GLU A 70 -2.65 0.80 -11.08
N ALA A 71 -1.34 0.85 -10.79
CA ALA A 71 -0.54 2.07 -10.92
C ALA A 71 -0.48 2.57 -12.37
N ARG A 72 -0.35 1.66 -13.36
CA ARG A 72 -0.40 2.01 -14.78
C ARG A 72 -1.74 2.65 -15.17
N LYS A 73 -2.87 2.14 -14.66
CA LYS A 73 -4.20 2.74 -14.90
C LYS A 73 -4.31 4.14 -14.29
N LEU A 74 -3.65 4.39 -13.16
CA LEU A 74 -3.63 5.70 -12.51
C LEU A 74 -2.74 6.69 -13.26
N GLY A 75 -1.58 6.25 -13.76
CA GLY A 75 -0.66 7.09 -14.53
C GLY A 75 -1.14 7.39 -15.96
N GLY A 76 -1.84 6.46 -16.60
CA GLY A 76 -2.45 6.64 -17.93
C GLY A 76 -3.82 7.32 -17.93
N LYS A 77 -4.31 7.75 -16.76
CA LYS A 77 -5.55 8.54 -16.60
C LYS A 77 -5.29 10.06 -16.57
N ALA A 78 -4.15 10.48 -17.10
CA ALA A 78 -3.80 11.89 -17.29
C ALA A 78 -4.27 12.36 -18.68
#